data_AF-A0A0W8D5V3-F1
#
_entry.id   AF-A0A0W8D5V3-F1
#
_cell.length_a   1.000
_cell.length_b   1.000
_cell.length_c   1.000
_cell.angle_alpha   90.00
_cell.angle_beta   90.00
_cell.angle_gamma   90.00
#
_symmetry.space_group_name_H-M   'P 1'
#
loop_
_entity.id
_entity.type
_entity.pdbx_description
1 polymer ?
#
loop_
_entity_poly.entity_id
_entity_poly.type
_entity_poly.pdbx_seq_one_letter_code
_entity_poly.pdbx_strand_id
1 'polypeptide(L)'
;MYYSHTGFYYATWMTIVTTFVYMYCKVYIALSGVQTQIVYNMNTTDVIMDNSETYGFDDRVYKDMDSIYNTQYYIQAGLFLSLPLICVYFAEMGLRRGLVQFLEMVFTAGPAFFIFQLGTTMHFFDNNLLHGEAQYKATGRGFKITRETFVLLYKAYAPSHYRKAMELIGLCLVYLAFGQFNICDLDVAGEENSFAFEYCQTSQSFGVQTFAIWVIAVVWLVSPYIFNTDGLDWRRQRRM
;
A
#
# COMPACT_ATOMS: atom_id res chain seq x y z
N MET A 1 9.35 22.10 -8.78
CA MET A 1 10.71 21.54 -9.05
C MET A 1 10.95 20.16 -8.42
N TYR A 2 10.26 19.75 -7.35
CA TYR A 2 10.47 18.44 -6.70
C TYR A 2 10.17 17.23 -7.61
N TYR A 3 9.03 17.24 -8.32
CA TYR A 3 8.54 16.12 -9.12
C TYR A 3 9.40 15.71 -10.33
N SER A 4 10.43 16.48 -10.66
CA SER A 4 11.31 16.22 -11.82
C SER A 4 12.73 15.80 -11.43
N HIS A 5 13.04 15.76 -10.13
CA HIS A 5 14.37 15.44 -9.63
C HIS A 5 14.51 13.96 -9.25
N THR A 6 15.72 13.42 -9.29
CA THR A 6 16.03 12.01 -8.95
C THR A 6 15.47 11.58 -7.59
N GLY A 7 15.47 12.49 -6.61
CA GLY A 7 14.93 12.25 -5.28
C GLY A 7 13.45 11.89 -5.27
N PHE A 8 12.64 12.45 -6.19
CA PHE A 8 11.22 12.10 -6.31
C PHE A 8 11.03 10.67 -6.83
N TYR A 9 11.83 10.26 -7.82
CA TYR A 9 11.81 8.89 -8.36
C TYR A 9 12.22 7.87 -7.29
N TYR A 10 13.26 8.18 -6.50
CA TYR A 10 13.69 7.32 -5.40
C TYR A 10 12.62 7.24 -4.29
N ALA A 11 12.03 8.36 -3.88
CA ALA A 11 10.96 8.38 -2.88
C ALA A 11 9.72 7.60 -3.35
N THR A 12 9.37 7.72 -4.64
CA THR A 12 8.30 6.95 -5.28
C THR A 12 8.59 5.45 -5.25
N TRP A 13 9.82 5.06 -5.60
CA TRP A 13 10.26 3.66 -5.55
C TRP A 13 10.19 3.10 -4.11
N MET A 14 10.77 3.81 -3.14
CA MET A 14 10.74 3.44 -1.71
C MET A 14 9.31 3.29 -1.19
N THR A 15 8.40 4.18 -1.58
CA THR A 15 6.99 4.14 -1.17
C THR A 15 6.30 2.83 -1.55
N ILE A 16 6.55 2.34 -2.77
CA ILE A 16 5.95 1.07 -3.18
C ILE A 16 6.69 -0.12 -2.57
N VAL A 17 8.02 -0.07 -2.45
CA VAL A 17 8.79 -1.13 -1.78
C VAL A 17 8.30 -1.31 -0.34
N THR A 18 8.10 -0.21 0.41
CA THR A 18 7.55 -0.29 1.78
C THR A 18 6.13 -0.83 1.81
N THR A 19 5.31 -0.62 0.76
CA THR A 19 3.97 -1.24 0.65
C THR A 19 4.07 -2.76 0.60
N PHE A 20 4.99 -3.30 -0.21
CA PHE A 20 5.22 -4.74 -0.29
C PHE A 20 5.82 -5.29 1.01
N VAL A 21 6.85 -4.65 1.56
CA VAL A 21 7.45 -5.06 2.84
C VAL A 21 6.40 -5.08 3.95
N TYR A 22 5.56 -4.04 4.05
CA TYR A 22 4.47 -3.98 5.01
C TYR A 22 3.54 -5.19 4.91
N MET A 23 3.06 -5.52 3.70
CA MET A 23 2.15 -6.65 3.50
C MET A 23 2.82 -8.01 3.74
N TYR A 24 4.05 -8.19 3.27
CA TYR A 24 4.80 -9.43 3.49
C TYR A 24 5.05 -9.68 4.99
N CYS A 25 5.42 -8.63 5.76
CA CYS A 25 5.59 -8.75 7.20
C CYS A 25 4.29 -9.16 7.91
N LYS A 26 3.15 -8.55 7.55
CA LYS A 26 1.84 -8.90 8.14
C LYS A 26 1.44 -10.35 7.84
N VAL A 27 1.64 -10.78 6.59
CA VAL A 27 1.40 -12.18 6.18
C VAL A 27 2.32 -13.13 6.94
N TYR A 28 3.61 -12.79 7.09
CA TYR A 28 4.56 -13.59 7.85
C TYR A 28 4.14 -13.76 9.32
N ILE A 29 3.69 -12.68 9.97
CA ILE A 29 3.23 -12.71 11.36
C ILE A 29 1.94 -13.55 11.47
N ALA A 30 1.00 -13.38 10.54
CA ALA A 30 -0.23 -14.15 10.51
C ALA A 30 0.02 -15.66 10.34
N LEU A 31 0.96 -16.04 9.47
CA LEU A 31 1.29 -17.44 9.23
C LEU A 31 2.15 -18.07 10.34
N SER A 32 2.97 -17.27 11.03
CA SER A 32 3.84 -17.77 12.11
C SER A 32 3.10 -17.99 13.44
N GLY A 33 1.91 -17.41 13.62
CA GLY A 33 1.16 -17.50 14.87
C GLY A 33 1.79 -16.75 16.05
N VAL A 34 2.81 -15.93 15.78
CA VAL A 34 3.58 -15.19 16.79
C VAL A 34 2.69 -14.24 17.61
N GLN A 35 1.68 -13.62 16.98
CA GLN A 35 0.71 -12.78 17.69
C GLN A 35 0.02 -13.55 18.82
N THR A 36 -0.45 -14.77 18.55
CA THR A 36 -1.15 -15.57 19.56
C THR A 36 -0.22 -15.97 20.70
N GLN A 37 1.03 -16.32 20.36
CA GLN A 37 2.03 -16.70 21.35
C GLN A 37 2.40 -15.54 22.29
N ILE A 38 2.63 -14.34 21.73
CA ILE A 38 3.04 -13.16 22.51
C ILE A 38 1.86 -12.57 23.30
N VAL A 39 0.70 -12.39 22.67
CA VAL A 39 -0.44 -11.67 23.29
C VAL A 39 -1.19 -12.53 24.29
N TYR A 40 -1.39 -13.82 24.01
CA TYR A 40 -2.27 -14.68 24.82
C TYR A 40 -1.53 -15.71 25.67
N ASN A 41 -0.42 -16.28 25.19
CA ASN A 41 0.23 -17.42 25.85
C ASN A 41 1.54 -17.07 26.59
N MET A 42 2.06 -15.85 26.42
CA MET A 42 3.38 -15.50 26.96
C MET A 42 3.38 -15.49 28.50
N ASN A 43 2.30 -14.99 29.11
CA ASN A 43 2.13 -14.93 30.56
C ASN A 43 1.88 -16.30 31.20
N THR A 44 1.57 -17.34 30.43
CA THR A 44 1.37 -18.71 30.95
C THR A 44 2.61 -19.59 30.79
N THR A 45 3.69 -19.04 30.23
CA THR A 45 4.93 -19.77 29.97
C THR A 45 5.98 -19.44 31.03
N ASP A 46 6.11 -20.30 32.03
CA ASP A 46 7.00 -20.12 33.21
C ASP A 46 8.43 -19.69 32.84
N VAL A 47 9.04 -20.34 31.83
CA VAL A 47 10.42 -20.06 31.39
C VAL A 47 10.58 -18.62 30.87
N ILE A 48 9.53 -18.04 30.27
CA ILE A 48 9.58 -16.66 29.77
C ILE A 48 9.41 -15.68 30.93
N MET A 49 8.48 -15.97 31.85
CA MET A 49 8.25 -15.16 33.04
C MET A 49 9.44 -15.14 34.00
N ASP A 50 10.14 -16.24 34.19
CA ASP A 50 11.35 -16.29 35.02
C ASP A 50 12.45 -15.33 34.51
N ASN A 51 12.49 -15.08 33.19
CA ASN A 51 13.42 -14.13 32.56
C ASN A 51 12.88 -12.68 32.51
N SER A 52 11.58 -12.49 32.75
CA SER A 52 10.93 -11.17 32.75
C SER A 52 11.48 -10.27 33.87
N GLU A 53 11.51 -10.76 35.12
CA GLU A 53 11.90 -9.91 36.27
C GLU A 53 13.33 -9.35 36.17
N THR A 54 14.25 -10.12 35.59
CA THR A 54 15.67 -9.73 35.53
C THR A 54 15.98 -8.85 34.32
N TYR A 55 15.30 -9.06 33.17
CA TYR A 55 15.69 -8.45 31.90
C TYR A 55 14.57 -7.71 31.17
N GLY A 56 13.31 -7.74 31.61
CA GLY A 56 12.17 -7.08 30.98
C GLY A 56 11.97 -7.48 29.50
N PHE A 57 12.13 -8.78 29.20
CA PHE A 57 12.07 -9.31 27.83
C PHE A 57 10.64 -9.32 27.28
N ASP A 58 9.70 -9.76 28.09
CA ASP A 58 8.26 -9.83 27.83
C ASP A 58 7.67 -8.47 27.40
N ASP A 59 7.90 -7.42 28.18
CA ASP A 59 7.39 -6.07 27.88
C ASP A 59 7.96 -5.52 26.56
N ARG A 60 9.25 -5.76 26.29
CA ARG A 60 9.88 -5.35 25.02
C ARG A 60 9.29 -6.09 23.83
N VAL A 61 9.19 -7.42 23.92
CA VAL A 61 8.68 -8.25 22.82
C VAL A 61 7.21 -7.95 22.55
N TYR A 62 6.42 -7.73 23.61
CA TYR A 62 5.04 -7.29 23.50
C TYR A 62 4.94 -5.93 22.78
N LYS A 63 5.70 -4.91 23.23
CA LYS A 63 5.69 -3.57 22.61
C LYS A 63 6.15 -3.57 21.16
N ASP A 64 7.18 -4.35 20.84
CA ASP A 64 7.66 -4.50 19.46
C ASP A 64 6.59 -5.16 18.59
N MET A 65 5.93 -6.21 19.08
CA MET A 65 4.84 -6.87 18.36
C MET A 65 3.64 -5.93 18.18
N ASP A 66 3.24 -5.21 19.23
CA ASP A 66 2.12 -4.27 19.22
C ASP A 66 2.38 -3.15 18.21
N SER A 67 3.58 -2.58 18.23
CA SER A 67 4.03 -1.58 17.26
C SER A 67 3.95 -2.10 15.82
N ILE A 68 4.47 -3.30 15.53
CA ILE A 68 4.46 -3.86 14.17
C ILE A 68 3.02 -4.19 13.72
N TYR A 69 2.20 -4.76 14.60
CA TYR A 69 0.85 -5.18 14.23
C TYR A 69 -0.12 -4.01 14.14
N ASN A 70 0.06 -2.96 14.92
CA ASN A 70 -0.80 -1.78 14.86
C ASN A 70 -0.19 -0.63 14.05
N THR A 71 0.99 -0.85 13.46
CA THR A 71 1.53 0.02 12.40
C THR A 71 0.50 0.12 11.29
N GLN A 72 0.13 1.36 10.98
CA GLN A 72 -0.79 1.66 9.90
C GLN A 72 -0.08 2.28 8.73
N TYR A 73 -0.33 1.70 7.57
CA TYR A 73 0.07 2.26 6.29
C TYR A 73 -0.90 3.38 5.88
N TYR A 74 -1.02 4.42 6.71
CA TYR A 74 -2.13 5.38 6.61
C TYR A 74 -2.06 6.31 5.39
N ILE A 75 -0.88 6.81 4.98
CA ILE A 75 -0.83 8.04 4.16
C ILE A 75 0.22 8.00 3.02
N GLN A 76 1.00 6.92 2.86
CA GLN A 76 2.02 6.88 1.79
C GLN A 76 1.55 6.30 0.44
N ALA A 77 0.35 5.74 0.35
CA ALA A 77 -0.26 5.29 -0.92
C ALA A 77 -0.71 6.42 -1.87
N GLY A 78 -0.02 7.56 -1.90
CA GLY A 78 -0.25 8.67 -2.84
C GLY A 78 -0.63 10.01 -2.20
N LEU A 79 -1.28 10.01 -1.04
CA LEU A 79 -1.72 11.25 -0.35
C LEU A 79 -0.56 12.11 0.14
N PHE A 80 0.46 11.54 0.82
CA PHE A 80 1.63 12.32 1.27
C PHE A 80 2.47 12.87 0.12
N LEU A 81 2.54 12.16 -1.00
CA LEU A 81 3.23 12.66 -2.18
C LEU A 81 2.42 13.77 -2.88
N SER A 82 1.10 13.82 -2.70
CA SER A 82 0.25 14.92 -3.17
C SER A 82 0.20 16.11 -2.21
N LEU A 83 0.54 15.93 -0.93
CA LEU A 83 0.54 17.00 0.08
C LEU A 83 1.38 18.22 -0.33
N PRO A 84 2.60 18.08 -0.88
CA PRO A 84 3.35 19.21 -1.41
C PRO A 84 2.58 19.98 -2.49
N LEU A 85 1.86 19.29 -3.38
CA LEU A 85 1.03 19.94 -4.40
C LEU A 85 -0.13 20.72 -3.77
N ILE A 86 -0.78 20.13 -2.76
CA ILE A 86 -1.87 20.77 -2.02
C ILE A 86 -1.37 22.04 -1.31
N CYS A 87 -0.21 21.98 -0.65
CA CYS A 87 0.42 23.14 -0.02
C CYS A 87 0.71 24.25 -1.03
N VAL A 88 1.18 23.90 -2.23
CA VAL A 88 1.41 24.86 -3.32
C VAL A 88 0.11 25.53 -3.76
N TYR A 89 -0.98 24.78 -3.93
CA TYR A 89 -2.29 25.37 -4.27
C TYR A 89 -2.77 26.37 -3.23
N PHE A 90 -2.64 26.05 -1.94
CA PHE A 90 -3.01 26.97 -0.88
C PHE A 90 -2.09 28.20 -0.80
N ALA A 91 -0.79 28.02 -1.02
CA ALA A 91 0.18 29.11 -0.99
C ALA A 91 0.04 30.07 -2.19
N GLU A 92 -0.13 29.55 -3.41
CA GLU A 92 -0.17 30.35 -4.63
C GLU A 92 -1.56 30.98 -4.89
N MET A 93 -2.64 30.27 -4.57
CA MET A 93 -3.99 30.69 -4.94
C MET A 93 -4.82 31.20 -3.74
N GLY A 94 -4.30 31.05 -2.52
CA GLY A 94 -4.99 31.36 -1.27
C GLY A 94 -6.04 30.31 -0.86
N LEU A 95 -6.58 30.43 0.35
CA LEU A 95 -7.40 29.40 0.99
C LEU A 95 -8.61 28.95 0.14
N ARG A 96 -9.42 29.91 -0.32
CA ARG A 96 -10.67 29.60 -1.04
C ARG A 96 -10.43 28.95 -2.40
N ARG A 97 -9.54 29.53 -3.23
CA ARG A 97 -9.27 29.00 -4.57
C ARG A 97 -8.46 27.70 -4.51
N GLY A 98 -7.53 27.58 -3.55
CA GLY A 98 -6.80 26.34 -3.28
C GLY A 98 -7.73 25.19 -2.89
N LEU A 99 -8.75 25.44 -2.06
CA LEU A 99 -9.75 24.44 -1.72
C LEU A 99 -10.55 23.98 -2.95
N VAL A 100 -11.00 24.92 -3.80
CA VAL A 100 -11.75 24.58 -5.02
C VAL A 100 -10.90 23.70 -5.95
N GLN A 101 -9.64 24.09 -6.21
CA GLN A 101 -8.69 23.29 -7.00
C GLN A 101 -8.45 21.90 -6.41
N PHE A 102 -8.30 21.81 -5.09
CA PHE A 102 -8.16 20.51 -4.41
C PHE A 102 -9.38 19.62 -4.62
N LEU A 103 -10.59 20.15 -4.48
CA LEU A 103 -11.82 19.40 -4.70
C LEU A 103 -11.97 18.98 -6.17
N GLU A 104 -11.66 19.87 -7.11
CA GLU A 104 -11.63 19.55 -8.55
C GLU A 104 -10.66 18.42 -8.85
N MET A 105 -9.46 18.43 -8.25
CA MET A 105 -8.48 17.34 -8.38
C MET A 105 -9.01 16.01 -7.85
N VAL A 106 -9.75 16.02 -6.73
CA VAL A 106 -10.36 14.80 -6.19
C VAL A 106 -11.48 14.29 -7.10
N PHE A 107 -12.39 15.16 -7.55
CA PHE A 107 -13.52 14.77 -8.42
C PHE A 107 -13.09 14.30 -9.80
N THR A 108 -11.98 14.82 -10.32
CA THR A 108 -11.39 14.36 -11.60
C THR A 108 -10.55 13.08 -11.45
N ALA A 109 -10.61 12.42 -10.28
CA ALA A 109 -9.86 11.21 -9.96
C ALA A 109 -8.33 11.39 -10.02
N GLY A 110 -7.83 12.60 -9.75
CA GLY A 110 -6.41 12.92 -9.67
C GLY A 110 -5.61 11.98 -8.75
N PRO A 111 -6.10 11.65 -7.53
CA PRO A 111 -5.42 10.68 -6.66
C PRO A 111 -5.29 9.28 -7.28
N ALA A 112 -6.31 8.79 -8.00
CA ALA A 112 -6.24 7.51 -8.67
C ALA A 112 -5.23 7.53 -9.83
N PHE A 113 -5.21 8.61 -10.60
CA PHE A 113 -4.21 8.81 -11.65
C PHE A 113 -2.79 8.86 -11.08
N PHE A 114 -2.62 9.50 -9.92
CA PHE A 114 -1.34 9.56 -9.23
C PHE A 114 -0.87 8.17 -8.79
N ILE A 115 -1.73 7.35 -8.19
CA ILE A 115 -1.42 5.97 -7.81
C ILE A 115 -1.00 5.12 -9.03
N PHE A 116 -1.69 5.28 -10.16
CA PHE A 116 -1.28 4.68 -11.42
C PHE A 116 0.09 5.16 -11.89
N GLN A 117 0.33 6.48 -11.85
CA GLN A 117 1.62 7.05 -12.21
C GLN A 117 2.76 6.54 -11.30
N LEU A 118 2.52 6.35 -10.00
CA LEU A 118 3.51 5.75 -9.08
C LEU A 118 3.89 4.33 -9.53
N GLY A 119 2.93 3.53 -9.96
CA GLY A 119 3.17 2.16 -10.46
C GLY A 119 4.07 2.15 -11.69
N THR A 120 3.79 2.99 -12.68
CA THR A 120 4.66 3.14 -13.87
C THR A 120 6.07 3.61 -13.49
N THR A 121 6.14 4.70 -12.70
CA THR A 121 7.39 5.35 -12.31
C THR A 121 8.28 4.40 -11.53
N MET A 122 7.72 3.71 -10.53
CA MET A 122 8.45 2.72 -9.75
C MET A 122 8.95 1.58 -10.63
N HIS A 123 8.11 0.98 -11.47
CA HIS A 123 8.50 -0.20 -12.24
C HIS A 123 9.66 0.07 -13.19
N PHE A 124 9.62 1.18 -13.93
CA PHE A 124 10.70 1.50 -14.87
C PHE A 124 11.94 2.03 -14.15
N PHE A 125 11.79 2.71 -13.02
CA PHE A 125 12.93 3.08 -12.19
C PHE A 125 13.63 1.84 -11.61
N ASP A 126 12.86 0.86 -11.12
CA ASP A 126 13.36 -0.42 -10.59
C ASP A 126 14.08 -1.24 -11.66
N ASN A 127 13.48 -1.42 -12.84
CA ASN A 127 14.12 -2.10 -13.96
C ASN A 127 15.42 -1.41 -14.40
N ASN A 128 15.44 -0.08 -14.40
CA ASN A 128 16.66 0.66 -14.72
C ASN A 128 17.76 0.46 -13.66
N LEU A 129 17.41 0.41 -12.37
CA LEU A 129 18.36 0.16 -11.29
C LEU A 129 18.92 -1.28 -11.32
N LEU A 130 18.05 -2.27 -11.52
CA LEU A 130 18.41 -3.70 -11.41
C LEU A 130 19.02 -4.25 -12.70
N HIS A 131 18.51 -3.83 -13.85
CA HIS A 131 18.86 -4.42 -15.15
C HIS A 131 19.50 -3.42 -16.12
N GLY A 132 19.54 -2.11 -15.80
CA GLY A 132 20.04 -1.09 -16.71
C GLY A 132 19.16 -0.87 -17.95
N GLU A 133 17.88 -1.26 -17.90
CA GLU A 133 16.94 -1.18 -19.02
C GLU A 133 16.36 0.24 -19.22
N ALA A 134 17.23 1.22 -19.47
CA ALA A 134 16.79 2.55 -19.87
C ALA A 134 16.27 2.51 -21.33
N GLN A 135 14.95 2.52 -21.51
CA GLN A 135 14.33 2.57 -22.84
C GLN A 135 13.66 3.92 -23.10
N TYR A 136 14.12 4.65 -24.13
CA TYR A 136 13.38 5.79 -24.65
C TYR A 136 12.20 5.30 -25.49
N LYS A 137 10.99 5.69 -25.10
CA LYS A 137 9.77 5.43 -25.88
C LYS A 137 9.37 6.72 -26.60
N ALA A 138 9.62 6.76 -27.91
CA ALA A 138 9.31 7.93 -28.72
C ALA A 138 7.81 8.24 -28.66
N THR A 139 7.44 9.41 -28.14
CA THR A 139 6.04 9.87 -28.08
C THR A 139 5.54 10.43 -29.42
N GLY A 140 6.40 10.46 -30.44
CA GLY A 140 6.10 11.04 -31.74
C GLY A 140 5.98 12.56 -31.69
N ARG A 141 6.27 13.23 -32.81
CA ARG A 141 6.03 14.67 -32.98
C ARG A 141 4.74 14.82 -33.78
N GLY A 142 3.59 14.76 -33.11
CA GLY A 142 2.25 14.86 -33.71
C GLY A 142 1.18 14.19 -32.85
N PHE A 143 -0.07 14.62 -32.96
CA PHE A 143 -1.21 13.93 -32.35
C PHE A 143 -1.37 12.57 -33.04
N LYS A 144 -0.80 11.51 -32.44
CA LYS A 144 -1.08 10.14 -32.87
C LYS A 144 -2.52 9.81 -32.45
N ILE A 145 -3.47 10.06 -33.36
CA ILE A 145 -4.90 9.75 -33.17
C ILE A 145 -5.14 8.23 -33.31
N THR A 146 -4.15 7.47 -33.78
CA THR A 146 -4.24 6.01 -33.88
C THR A 146 -3.95 5.34 -32.55
N ARG A 147 -4.97 4.62 -32.05
CA ARG A 147 -4.94 3.87 -30.79
C ARG A 147 -4.07 2.61 -30.93
N GLU A 148 -3.35 2.26 -29.88
CA GLU A 148 -2.64 0.98 -29.77
C GLU A 148 -3.65 -0.14 -29.46
N THR A 149 -3.37 -1.35 -29.93
CA THR A 149 -4.25 -2.50 -29.69
C THR A 149 -4.28 -2.87 -28.21
N PHE A 150 -5.38 -3.47 -27.75
CA PHE A 150 -5.50 -3.91 -26.35
C PHE A 150 -4.37 -4.87 -25.96
N VAL A 151 -3.93 -5.73 -26.88
CA VAL A 151 -2.82 -6.67 -26.64
C VAL A 151 -1.51 -5.93 -26.36
N LEU A 152 -1.19 -4.89 -27.15
CA LEU A 152 0.01 -4.06 -26.94
C LEU A 152 -0.07 -3.27 -25.63
N LEU A 153 -1.24 -2.70 -25.33
CA LEU A 153 -1.48 -1.99 -24.08
C LEU A 153 -1.33 -2.91 -22.87
N TYR A 154 -1.97 -4.08 -22.91
CA TYR A 154 -1.92 -5.08 -21.84
C TYR A 154 -0.50 -5.61 -21.65
N LYS A 155 0.24 -5.91 -22.72
CA LYS A 155 1.65 -6.35 -22.61
C LYS A 155 2.55 -5.32 -21.93
N ALA A 156 2.34 -4.03 -22.20
CA ALA A 156 3.10 -2.97 -21.52
C ALA A 156 2.67 -2.79 -20.05
N TYR A 157 1.40 -3.04 -19.75
CA TYR A 157 0.79 -2.82 -18.45
C TYR A 157 0.95 -3.98 -17.47
N ALA A 158 0.92 -5.21 -17.97
CA ALA A 158 0.83 -6.40 -17.13
C ALA A 158 2.02 -6.55 -16.16
N PRO A 159 3.29 -6.31 -16.56
CA PRO A 159 4.42 -6.37 -15.64
C PRO A 159 4.45 -5.22 -14.63
N SER A 160 4.06 -4.02 -15.06
CA SER A 160 4.16 -2.81 -14.25
C SER A 160 3.08 -2.69 -13.19
N HIS A 161 1.88 -3.22 -13.45
CA HIS A 161 0.72 -3.06 -12.58
C HIS A 161 -0.03 -4.36 -12.31
N TYR A 162 -0.48 -5.06 -13.36
CA TYR A 162 -1.42 -6.18 -13.18
C TYR A 162 -0.84 -7.28 -12.28
N ARG A 163 0.40 -7.71 -12.54
CA ARG A 163 1.09 -8.72 -11.72
C ARG A 163 1.24 -8.26 -10.26
N LYS A 164 1.70 -7.02 -10.06
CA LYS A 164 1.92 -6.42 -8.73
C LYS A 164 0.60 -6.25 -7.95
N ALA A 165 -0.47 -5.85 -8.63
CA ALA A 165 -1.79 -5.71 -8.04
C ALA A 165 -2.36 -7.07 -7.62
N MET A 166 -2.24 -8.10 -8.47
CA MET A 166 -2.68 -9.46 -8.14
C MET A 166 -1.88 -10.05 -6.98
N GLU A 167 -0.59 -9.76 -6.89
CA GLU A 167 0.26 -10.13 -5.76
C GLU A 167 -0.23 -9.48 -4.45
N LEU A 168 -0.47 -8.16 -4.45
CA LEU A 168 -1.02 -7.45 -3.28
C LEU A 168 -2.39 -7.99 -2.87
N ILE A 169 -3.27 -8.31 -3.82
CA ILE A 169 -4.58 -8.94 -3.54
C ILE A 169 -4.37 -10.32 -2.91
N GLY A 170 -3.48 -11.14 -3.47
CA GLY A 170 -3.14 -12.44 -2.91
C GLY A 170 -2.65 -12.34 -1.47
N LEU A 171 -1.73 -11.41 -1.19
CA LEU A 171 -1.22 -11.14 0.16
C LEU A 171 -2.34 -10.69 1.11
N CYS A 172 -3.23 -9.79 0.67
CA CYS A 172 -4.39 -9.38 1.46
C CYS A 172 -5.33 -10.56 1.77
N LEU A 173 -5.57 -11.45 0.81
CA LEU A 173 -6.44 -12.62 1.00
C LEU A 173 -5.81 -13.65 1.94
N VAL A 174 -4.50 -13.89 1.82
CA VAL A 174 -3.77 -14.76 2.77
C VAL A 174 -3.81 -14.15 4.17
N TYR A 175 -3.57 -12.84 4.29
CA TYR A 175 -3.65 -12.16 5.58
C TYR A 175 -5.07 -12.23 6.18
N LEU A 176 -6.12 -12.08 5.37
CA LEU A 176 -7.50 -12.23 5.82
C LEU A 176 -7.80 -13.65 6.31
N ALA A 177 -7.27 -14.68 5.63
CA ALA A 177 -7.56 -16.07 5.94
C ALA A 177 -6.84 -16.58 7.21
N PHE A 178 -5.61 -16.12 7.45
CA PHE A 178 -4.76 -16.62 8.54
C PHE A 178 -4.54 -15.61 9.68
N GLY A 179 -4.87 -14.33 9.48
CA GLY A 179 -4.69 -13.29 10.48
C GLY A 179 -5.73 -13.37 11.61
N GLN A 180 -5.35 -12.90 12.79
CA GLN A 180 -6.22 -12.80 13.96
C GLN A 180 -6.70 -11.35 14.12
N PHE A 181 -8.00 -11.14 13.92
CA PHE A 181 -8.63 -9.82 13.88
C PHE A 181 -9.71 -9.62 14.95
N ASN A 182 -9.81 -10.52 15.92
CA ASN A 182 -10.76 -10.38 17.01
C ASN A 182 -10.35 -9.17 17.86
N ILE A 183 -11.11 -8.08 17.74
CA ILE A 183 -10.89 -6.87 18.51
C ILE A 183 -11.27 -7.17 19.95
N CYS A 184 -10.35 -6.92 20.88
CA CYS A 184 -10.59 -7.12 22.31
C CYS A 184 -11.07 -8.52 22.69
N ASP A 185 -10.49 -9.55 22.07
CA ASP A 185 -10.69 -10.94 22.50
C ASP A 185 -9.95 -11.19 23.81
N LEU A 186 -10.69 -11.22 24.91
CA LEU A 186 -10.19 -11.51 26.25
C LEU A 186 -10.53 -12.95 26.68
N ASP A 187 -11.32 -13.69 25.88
CA ASP A 187 -11.81 -15.02 26.24
C ASP A 187 -10.65 -16.02 26.36
N VAL A 188 -9.60 -15.83 25.55
CA VAL A 188 -8.39 -16.65 25.53
C VAL A 188 -7.38 -16.22 26.61
N ALA A 189 -7.50 -14.99 27.10
CA ALA A 189 -6.51 -14.37 27.97
C ALA A 189 -6.64 -14.80 29.43
N GLY A 190 -7.88 -15.00 29.92
CA GLY A 190 -8.16 -15.13 31.35
C GLY A 190 -8.04 -13.79 32.09
N GLU A 191 -8.58 -13.71 33.32
CA GLU A 191 -8.66 -12.44 34.08
C GLU A 191 -7.29 -11.86 34.50
N GLU A 192 -6.20 -12.63 34.38
CA GLU A 192 -4.86 -12.27 34.88
C GLU A 192 -3.86 -11.83 33.79
N ASN A 193 -4.24 -11.84 32.50
CA ASN A 193 -3.32 -11.50 31.40
C ASN A 193 -3.31 -9.99 31.11
N SER A 194 -2.26 -9.30 31.57
CA SER A 194 -2.07 -7.86 31.30
C SER A 194 -1.89 -7.56 29.81
N PHE A 195 -1.15 -8.39 29.07
CA PHE A 195 -0.81 -8.13 27.66
C PHE A 195 -2.00 -8.17 26.71
N ALA A 196 -2.92 -9.13 26.88
CA ALA A 196 -4.13 -9.18 26.05
C ALA A 196 -5.06 -7.98 26.29
N PHE A 197 -5.14 -7.52 27.55
CA PHE A 197 -5.90 -6.33 27.90
C PHE A 197 -5.28 -5.05 27.31
N GLU A 198 -3.96 -4.92 27.37
CA GLU A 198 -3.26 -3.80 26.72
C GLU A 198 -3.45 -3.84 25.20
N TYR A 199 -3.36 -5.02 24.59
CA TYR A 199 -3.48 -5.18 23.14
C TYR A 199 -4.89 -4.87 22.62
N CYS A 200 -5.92 -5.11 23.44
CA CYS A 200 -7.29 -4.70 23.13
C CYS A 200 -7.38 -3.21 22.80
N GLN A 201 -6.65 -2.35 23.53
CA GLN A 201 -6.70 -0.90 23.33
C GLN A 201 -6.12 -0.44 21.99
N THR A 202 -5.16 -1.20 21.45
CA THR A 202 -4.43 -0.86 20.22
C THR A 202 -4.90 -1.66 19.00
N SER A 203 -5.58 -2.80 19.21
CA SER A 203 -5.99 -3.74 18.17
C SER A 203 -6.81 -3.11 17.03
N GLN A 204 -6.55 -3.58 15.80
CA GLN A 204 -7.16 -3.04 14.59
C GLN A 204 -7.77 -4.13 13.71
N SER A 205 -8.92 -3.83 13.10
CA SER A 205 -9.55 -4.74 12.14
C SER A 205 -8.75 -4.85 10.84
N PHE A 206 -8.92 -5.98 10.16
CA PHE A 206 -8.34 -6.23 8.83
C PHE A 206 -8.58 -5.07 7.85
N GLY A 207 -9.80 -4.51 7.84
CA GLY A 207 -10.18 -3.44 6.92
C GLY A 207 -9.33 -2.19 7.11
N VAL A 208 -9.11 -1.76 8.37
CA VAL A 208 -8.28 -0.59 8.68
C VAL A 208 -6.83 -0.84 8.27
N GLN A 209 -6.31 -2.03 8.56
CA GLN A 209 -4.90 -2.38 8.28
C GLN A 209 -4.58 -2.52 6.79
N THR A 210 -5.56 -2.90 5.95
CA THR A 210 -5.34 -3.21 4.53
C THR A 210 -6.00 -2.24 3.56
N PHE A 211 -6.79 -1.26 4.03
CA PHE A 211 -7.53 -0.31 3.19
C PHE A 211 -6.65 0.33 2.10
N ALA A 212 -5.49 0.85 2.48
CA ALA A 212 -4.59 1.51 1.53
C ALA A 212 -4.05 0.57 0.44
N ILE A 213 -3.77 -0.69 0.78
CA ILE A 213 -3.31 -1.69 -0.19
C ILE A 213 -4.43 -2.08 -1.15
N TRP A 214 -5.66 -2.24 -0.65
CA TRP A 214 -6.82 -2.47 -1.50
C TRP A 214 -7.03 -1.34 -2.49
N VAL A 215 -6.88 -0.09 -2.06
CA VAL A 215 -6.98 1.08 -2.96
C VAL A 215 -5.89 1.01 -4.04
N ILE A 216 -4.63 0.76 -3.68
CA ILE A 216 -3.54 0.62 -4.67
C ILE A 216 -3.85 -0.49 -5.67
N ALA A 217 -4.19 -1.69 -5.17
CA ALA A 217 -4.41 -2.86 -6.01
C ALA A 217 -5.61 -2.68 -6.96
N VAL A 218 -6.73 -2.15 -6.47
CA VAL A 218 -7.91 -1.90 -7.30
C VAL A 218 -7.62 -0.83 -8.35
N VAL A 219 -6.98 0.27 -7.97
CA VAL A 219 -6.61 1.32 -8.93
C VAL A 219 -5.68 0.74 -9.99
N TRP A 220 -4.68 -0.06 -9.63
CA TRP A 220 -3.80 -0.74 -10.58
C TRP A 220 -4.46 -1.87 -11.38
N LEU A 221 -5.66 -2.34 -11.06
CA LEU A 221 -6.38 -3.24 -11.97
C LEU A 221 -7.25 -2.45 -12.95
N VAL A 222 -7.85 -1.35 -12.48
CA VAL A 222 -8.92 -0.65 -13.20
C VAL A 222 -8.39 0.51 -14.06
N SER A 223 -7.25 1.11 -13.72
CA SER A 223 -6.62 2.24 -14.44
C SER A 223 -6.56 2.13 -15.97
N PRO A 224 -6.18 1.00 -16.60
CA PRO A 224 -6.11 0.91 -18.06
C PRO A 224 -7.47 1.00 -18.73
N TYR A 225 -8.55 0.75 -17.99
CA TYR A 225 -9.93 0.84 -18.48
C TYR A 225 -10.53 2.23 -18.26
N ILE A 226 -10.24 2.87 -17.11
CA ILE A 226 -10.76 4.19 -16.77
C ILE A 226 -10.05 5.30 -17.56
N PHE A 227 -8.71 5.24 -17.65
CA PHE A 227 -7.94 6.30 -18.32
C PHE A 227 -7.83 6.10 -19.84
N ASN A 228 -8.39 5.01 -20.36
CA ASN A 228 -8.53 4.78 -21.79
C ASN A 228 -9.97 5.06 -22.22
N THR A 229 -10.16 6.03 -23.13
CA THR A 229 -11.47 6.39 -23.69
C THR A 229 -12.20 5.23 -24.39
N ASP A 230 -11.47 4.19 -24.83
CA ASP A 230 -12.04 2.97 -25.42
C ASP A 230 -11.95 1.75 -24.48
N GLY A 231 -11.50 1.93 -23.24
CA GLY A 231 -11.22 0.84 -22.30
C GLY A 231 -12.42 -0.06 -22.01
N LEU A 232 -13.65 0.47 -22.13
CA LEU A 232 -14.88 -0.27 -21.87
C LEU A 232 -15.66 -0.63 -23.16
N ASP A 233 -15.15 -0.28 -24.35
CA ASP A 233 -15.80 -0.65 -25.63
C ASP A 233 -15.36 -2.05 -26.09
N TRP A 234 -16.13 -3.05 -25.65
CA TRP A 234 -15.91 -4.47 -25.98
C TRP A 234 -15.93 -4.77 -27.48
N ARG A 235 -16.64 -3.98 -28.30
CA ARG A 235 -16.72 -4.20 -29.75
C ARG A 235 -15.43 -3.79 -30.47
N ARG A 236 -14.74 -2.76 -29.96
CA ARG A 236 -13.46 -2.30 -30.51
C ARG A 236 -12.28 -3.14 -30.04
N GLN A 237 -12.32 -3.65 -28.81
CA GLN A 237 -11.28 -4.53 -28.27
C GLN A 237 -11.10 -5.84 -29.05
N ARG A 238 -12.16 -6.38 -29.66
CA ARG A 238 -12.10 -7.63 -30.46
C ARG A 238 -11.59 -7.45 -31.89
N ARG A 239 -11.56 -6.22 -32.40
CA ARG A 239 -11.25 -5.92 -33.82
C ARG A 239 -9.81 -5.42 -34.04
N MET A 240 -9.01 -5.39 -32.98
CA MET A 240 -7.61 -4.92 -32.94
C MET A 240 -6.72 -6.00 -32.31
#